data_AF-A0A8C7XVD4-F1
#
_entry.id   AF-A0A8C7XVD4-F1
#
_cell.length_a   1.000
_cell.length_b   1.000
_cell.length_c   1.000
_cell.angle_alpha   90.00
_cell.angle_beta   90.00
_cell.angle_gamma   90.00
#
_symmetry.space_group_name_H-M   'P 1'
#
loop_
_entity.id
_entity.type
_entity.pdbx_description
1 polymer ?
#
loop_
_entity_poly.entity_id
_entity_poly.type
_entity_poly.pdbx_seq_one_letter_code
_entity_poly.pdbx_strand_id
1 'polypeptide(L)'
;MPFGNSHNQVKMRFSSDEEFPDLRAHNNHMAKVLTPDMYARLRDKETPSGFTLDDVIQTGVDNPGHPFIMTVGCVAGDEETYEVFKDLLDPVIEDRHGGYKPTDKHKTDLNPENLQNCT
;
A
#
# COMPACT_ATOMS: atom_id res chain seq x y z
N MET A 1 8.52 13.78 18.28
CA MET A 1 8.47 12.79 19.37
C MET A 1 9.79 12.00 19.36
N PRO A 2 10.33 11.52 20.50
CA PRO A 2 11.71 11.01 20.58
C PRO A 2 11.90 9.54 20.17
N PHE A 3 10.87 8.88 19.62
CA PHE A 3 10.99 7.52 19.12
C PHE A 3 11.54 7.58 17.70
N GLY A 4 12.85 7.40 17.56
CA GLY A 4 13.51 7.48 16.26
C GLY A 4 13.16 6.29 15.38
N ASN A 5 12.95 6.54 14.08
CA ASN A 5 12.88 5.54 13.03
C ASN A 5 14.28 4.93 12.75
N SER A 6 14.92 4.42 13.80
CA SER A 6 16.30 3.92 13.76
C SER A 6 16.43 2.69 12.86
N HIS A 7 15.35 1.93 12.68
CA HIS A 7 15.34 0.78 11.79
C HIS A 7 15.42 1.21 10.31
N ASN A 8 14.67 2.23 9.88
CA ASN A 8 14.78 2.72 8.51
C ASN A 8 16.15 3.38 8.24
N GLN A 9 16.72 4.08 9.23
CA GLN A 9 18.07 4.66 9.11
C GLN A 9 19.17 3.62 8.83
N VAL A 10 19.01 2.37 9.30
CA VAL A 10 19.94 1.28 8.98
C VAL A 10 19.75 0.80 7.54
N LYS A 11 18.50 0.67 7.08
CA LYS A 11 18.17 0.27 5.70
C LYS A 11 18.68 1.26 4.66
N MET A 12 18.72 2.55 5.00
CA MET A 12 19.27 3.61 4.14
C MET A 12 20.79 3.53 3.95
N ARG A 13 21.49 2.62 4.64
CA ARG A 13 22.91 2.33 4.38
C ARG A 13 23.11 1.40 3.18
N PHE A 14 22.07 0.69 2.77
CA PHE A 14 22.05 -0.19 1.60
C PHE A 14 21.39 0.53 0.42
N SER A 15 21.77 0.14 -0.79
CA SER A 15 21.14 0.65 -2.01
C SER A 15 19.66 0.28 -2.09
N SER A 16 18.88 1.01 -2.89
CA SER A 16 17.48 0.66 -3.14
C SER A 16 17.35 -0.74 -3.75
N ASP A 17 18.32 -1.17 -4.56
CA ASP A 17 18.30 -2.47 -5.23
C ASP A 17 18.57 -3.62 -4.27
N GLU A 18 19.41 -3.42 -3.25
CA GLU A 18 19.70 -4.41 -2.21
C GLU A 18 18.51 -4.66 -1.27
N GLU A 19 17.67 -3.63 -1.06
CA GLU A 19 16.52 -3.68 -0.16
C GLU A 19 15.19 -3.90 -0.89
N PHE A 20 15.21 -3.87 -2.23
CA PHE A 20 14.01 -4.14 -3.03
C PHE A 20 13.56 -5.60 -2.82
N PRO A 21 12.26 -5.85 -2.51
CA PRO A 21 11.79 -7.19 -2.25
C PRO A 21 11.81 -8.07 -3.50
N ASP A 22 12.16 -9.35 -3.34
CA ASP A 22 12.01 -10.34 -4.42
C ASP A 22 10.54 -10.73 -4.58
N LEU A 23 9.89 -10.19 -5.61
CA LEU A 23 8.47 -10.38 -5.90
C LEU A 23 8.21 -11.29 -7.11
N ARG A 24 9.21 -12.03 -7.59
CA ARG A 24 9.10 -12.83 -8.84
C ARG A 24 8.04 -13.95 -8.79
N ALA A 25 7.70 -14.42 -7.59
CA ALA A 25 6.71 -15.46 -7.36
C ALA A 25 5.40 -14.93 -6.77
N HIS A 26 5.19 -13.61 -6.79
CA HIS A 26 4.09 -12.95 -6.11
C HIS A 26 2.94 -12.61 -7.06
N ASN A 27 1.72 -12.73 -6.55
CA ASN A 27 0.46 -12.48 -7.22
C ASN A 27 -0.51 -11.81 -6.23
N ASN A 28 -0.22 -10.56 -5.91
CA ASN A 28 -1.08 -9.64 -5.17
C ASN A 28 -1.02 -8.25 -5.86
N HIS A 29 -1.96 -7.35 -5.56
CA HIS A 29 -2.01 -6.05 -6.24
C HIS A 29 -0.76 -5.20 -6.02
N MET A 30 -0.21 -5.16 -4.80
CA MET A 30 1.03 -4.45 -4.48
C MET A 30 2.18 -4.91 -5.38
N ALA A 31 2.39 -6.22 -5.53
CA ALA A 31 3.48 -6.78 -6.33
C ALA A 31 3.35 -6.49 -7.85
N LYS A 32 2.13 -6.23 -8.34
CA LYS A 32 1.92 -5.81 -9.74
C LYS A 32 2.27 -4.34 -9.98
N VAL A 33 2.21 -3.51 -8.94
CA VAL A 33 2.36 -2.05 -9.01
C VAL A 33 3.76 -1.61 -8.61
N LEU A 34 4.34 -2.23 -7.57
CA LEU A 34 5.62 -1.83 -7.03
C LEU A 34 6.74 -2.05 -8.07
N THR A 35 7.50 -1.00 -8.34
CA THR A 35 8.67 -1.04 -9.25
C THR A 35 9.93 -0.63 -8.49
N PRO A 36 11.14 -1.03 -8.94
CA PRO A 36 12.39 -0.60 -8.33
C PRO A 36 12.52 0.93 -8.24
N ASP A 37 12.16 1.64 -9.31
CA ASP A 37 12.19 3.10 -9.34
C ASP A 37 11.21 3.72 -8.33
N MET A 38 10.01 3.13 -8.17
CA MET A 38 9.03 3.60 -7.19
C MET A 38 9.52 3.35 -5.76
N TYR A 39 10.06 2.17 -5.49
CA TYR A 39 10.65 1.83 -4.19
C TYR A 39 11.78 2.80 -3.83
N ALA A 40 12.71 3.07 -4.75
CA ALA A 40 13.79 4.01 -4.55
C ALA A 40 13.31 5.44 -4.18
N ARG A 41 12.20 5.90 -4.76
CA ARG A 41 11.61 7.23 -4.49
C ARG A 41 10.81 7.32 -3.19
N LEU A 42 10.30 6.19 -2.68
CA LEU A 42 9.37 6.15 -1.57
C LEU A 42 9.98 5.56 -0.28
N ARG A 43 11.07 4.80 -0.36
CA ARG A 43 11.67 4.08 0.79
C ARG A 43 12.22 4.98 1.90
N ASP A 44 12.56 6.22 1.57
CA ASP A 44 13.05 7.22 2.53
C ASP A 44 11.91 8.02 3.19
N LYS A 45 10.67 7.79 2.78
CA LYS A 45 9.49 8.48 3.33
C LYS A 45 8.97 7.77 4.57
N GLU A 46 8.44 8.59 5.47
CA GLU A 46 7.67 8.15 6.62
C GLU A 46 6.47 9.08 6.83
N THR A 47 5.41 8.54 7.41
CA THR A 47 4.26 9.33 7.88
C THR A 47 4.62 10.08 9.18
N PRO A 48 3.78 11.02 9.67
CA PRO A 48 4.03 11.68 10.94
C PRO A 48 4.13 10.73 12.14
N SER A 49 3.55 9.53 12.05
CA SER A 49 3.66 8.48 13.07
C SER A 49 4.92 7.61 12.94
N GLY A 50 5.67 7.75 11.84
CA GLY A 50 6.86 6.96 11.53
C GLY A 50 6.60 5.70 10.69
N PHE A 51 5.39 5.54 10.12
CA PHE A 51 5.05 4.41 9.25
C PHE A 51 5.75 4.54 7.89
N THR A 52 6.43 3.49 7.43
CA THR A 52 7.29 3.52 6.24
C THR A 52 6.71 2.74 5.06
N LEU A 53 7.33 2.87 3.88
CA LEU A 53 6.97 2.05 2.73
C LEU A 53 7.09 0.55 3.02
N ASP A 54 8.12 0.14 3.77
CA ASP A 54 8.33 -1.27 4.09
C ASP A 54 7.21 -1.80 4.99
N ASP A 55 6.73 -0.99 5.93
CA ASP A 55 5.58 -1.34 6.77
C ASP A 55 4.30 -1.48 5.93
N VAL A 56 4.13 -0.62 4.91
CA VAL A 56 3.02 -0.68 3.97
C VAL A 56 3.01 -2.00 3.20
N ILE A 57 4.16 -2.47 2.70
CA ILE A 57 4.24 -3.61 1.77
C ILE A 57 4.52 -4.96 2.43
N GLN A 58 4.94 -5.00 3.70
CA GLN A 58 5.43 -6.22 4.35
C GLN A 58 4.46 -7.40 4.22
N THR A 59 3.16 -7.15 4.37
CA THR A 59 2.15 -8.20 4.24
C THR A 59 2.13 -8.83 2.84
N GLY A 60 2.33 -8.03 1.78
CA GLY A 60 2.40 -8.55 0.41
C GLY A 60 3.72 -9.24 0.11
N VAL A 61 4.82 -8.82 0.73
CA VAL A 61 6.12 -9.50 0.60
C VAL A 61 6.05 -10.88 1.27
N ASP A 62 5.50 -10.97 2.47
CA ASP A 62 5.42 -12.22 3.25
C ASP A 62 4.38 -13.20 2.68
N ASN A 63 3.35 -12.68 2.01
CA ASN A 63 2.24 -13.46 1.47
C ASN A 63 2.24 -13.34 -0.07
N PRO A 64 2.95 -14.23 -0.79
CA PRO A 64 3.09 -14.16 -2.24
C PRO A 64 1.76 -14.28 -2.98
N GLY A 65 0.71 -14.78 -2.35
CA GLY A 65 -0.64 -14.79 -2.91
C GLY A 65 -1.54 -15.66 -2.05
N HIS A 66 -2.80 -15.79 -2.47
CA HIS A 66 -3.74 -16.71 -1.84
C HIS A 66 -4.35 -17.63 -2.90
N PRO A 67 -4.52 -18.94 -2.63
CA PRO A 67 -4.94 -19.92 -3.66
C PRO A 67 -6.27 -19.61 -4.37
N PHE A 68 -7.14 -18.80 -3.76
CA PHE A 68 -8.50 -18.58 -4.23
C PHE A 68 -8.83 -17.13 -4.58
N ILE A 69 -8.05 -16.16 -4.11
CA ILE A 69 -8.38 -14.73 -4.24
C ILE A 69 -7.13 -13.90 -4.54
N MET A 70 -7.33 -12.81 -5.28
CA MET A 70 -6.32 -11.76 -5.43
C MET A 70 -6.29 -10.94 -4.13
N THR A 71 -5.17 -10.98 -3.41
CA THR A 71 -4.97 -10.16 -2.21
C THR A 71 -4.43 -8.78 -2.60
N VAL A 72 -4.63 -7.80 -1.72
CA VAL A 72 -4.13 -6.43 -1.94
C VAL A 72 -2.62 -6.37 -1.77
N GLY A 73 -2.08 -6.94 -0.69
CA GLY A 73 -0.63 -7.00 -0.45
C GLY A 73 0.00 -5.73 0.13
N CYS A 74 -0.81 -4.75 0.53
CA CYS A 74 -0.35 -3.59 1.30
C CYS A 74 -1.41 -3.11 2.28
N VAL A 75 -0.98 -2.38 3.32
CA VAL A 75 -1.85 -1.83 4.38
C VAL A 75 -1.48 -0.39 4.70
N ALA A 76 -2.45 0.36 5.23
CA ALA A 76 -2.21 1.67 5.82
C ALA A 76 -2.02 1.56 7.33
N GLY A 77 -1.01 2.26 7.86
CA GLY A 77 -0.76 2.33 9.31
C GLY A 77 -1.46 3.50 9.98
N ASP A 78 -1.74 4.56 9.22
CA ASP A 78 -2.41 5.79 9.64
C ASP A 78 -3.11 6.47 8.44
N GLU A 79 -3.76 7.61 8.68
CA GLU A 79 -4.48 8.37 7.64
C GLU A 79 -3.50 8.90 6.57
N GLU A 80 -2.36 9.44 6.99
CA GLU A 80 -1.36 10.04 6.11
C GLU A 80 -0.67 9.03 5.20
N THR A 81 -0.73 7.73 5.51
CA THR A 81 -0.22 6.65 4.65
C THR A 81 -0.76 6.76 3.21
N TYR A 82 -2.06 7.04 3.05
CA TYR A 82 -2.67 7.17 1.72
C TYR A 82 -2.08 8.32 0.92
N GLU A 83 -1.69 9.41 1.57
CA GLU A 83 -1.15 10.60 0.91
C GLU A 83 0.35 10.49 0.65
N VAL A 84 1.12 10.00 1.64
CA VAL A 84 2.58 9.86 1.58
C VAL A 84 2.99 8.81 0.55
N PHE A 85 2.22 7.72 0.44
CA PHE A 85 2.51 6.59 -0.44
C PHE A 85 1.48 6.44 -1.58
N LYS A 86 0.79 7.53 -1.95
CA LYS A 86 -0.21 7.53 -3.03
C LYS A 86 0.29 6.97 -4.36
N ASP A 87 1.56 7.19 -4.70
CA ASP A 87 2.16 6.68 -5.95
C ASP A 87 2.08 5.14 -6.04
N LEU A 88 2.05 4.44 -4.90
CA LEU A 88 1.80 3.00 -4.80
C LEU A 88 0.30 2.70 -4.59
N LEU A 89 -0.35 3.42 -3.67
CA LEU A 89 -1.70 3.09 -3.23
C LEU A 89 -2.78 3.44 -4.27
N ASP A 90 -2.63 4.52 -5.02
CA ASP A 90 -3.59 4.94 -6.05
C ASP A 90 -3.73 3.88 -7.16
N PRO A 91 -2.65 3.37 -7.80
CA PRO A 91 -2.79 2.29 -8.78
C PRO A 91 -3.32 0.98 -8.18
N VAL A 92 -2.99 0.67 -6.93
CA VAL A 92 -3.53 -0.51 -6.21
C VAL A 92 -5.03 -0.36 -5.99
N ILE A 93 -5.49 0.83 -5.59
CA ILE A 93 -6.92 1.14 -5.40
C ILE A 93 -7.65 1.08 -6.74
N GLU A 94 -7.09 1.67 -7.80
CA GLU A 94 -7.69 1.66 -9.14
C GLU A 94 -7.88 0.22 -9.64
N ASP A 95 -6.86 -0.64 -9.53
CA ASP A 95 -6.96 -2.05 -9.95
C ASP A 95 -7.95 -2.84 -9.07
N ARG A 96 -7.90 -2.67 -7.74
CA ARG A 96 -8.76 -3.43 -6.81
C ARG A 96 -10.23 -3.01 -6.88
N HIS A 97 -10.52 -1.74 -7.17
CA HIS A 97 -11.88 -1.19 -7.20
C HIS A 97 -12.43 -0.99 -8.61
N GLY A 98 -11.89 -1.72 -9.60
CA GLY A 98 -12.48 -1.79 -10.94
C GLY A 98 -12.36 -0.50 -11.75
N GLY A 99 -11.23 0.19 -11.62
CA GLY A 99 -10.94 1.42 -12.35
C GLY A 99 -11.26 2.70 -11.60
N TYR A 100 -11.40 2.66 -10.27
CA TYR A 100 -11.65 3.83 -9.44
C TYR A 100 -10.43 4.77 -9.44
N LYS A 101 -10.57 5.91 -10.10
CA LYS A 101 -9.46 6.84 -10.37
C LYS A 101 -9.17 7.74 -9.16
N PRO A 102 -7.96 8.29 -9.04
CA PRO A 102 -7.63 9.29 -8.02
C PRO A 102 -8.53 10.54 -8.06
N THR A 103 -9.14 10.82 -9.23
CA THR A 103 -10.07 11.94 -9.43
C THR A 103 -11.52 11.62 -9.08
N ASP A 104 -11.85 10.35 -8.87
CA ASP A 104 -13.21 9.93 -8.55
C ASP A 104 -13.55 10.28 -7.10
N LYS A 105 -14.85 10.50 -6.84
CA LYS A 105 -15.34 10.89 -5.52
C LYS A 105 -16.24 9.81 -4.94
N HIS A 106 -15.91 9.39 -3.72
CA HIS A 106 -16.70 8.40 -3.01
C HIS A 106 -18.05 9.01 -2.62
N LYS A 107 -19.14 8.31 -2.92
CA LYS A 107 -20.49 8.68 -2.49
C LYS A 107 -20.91 7.79 -1.34
N THR A 108 -21.21 8.40 -0.20
CA THR A 108 -21.73 7.71 0.98
C THR A 108 -23.24 7.91 1.08
N ASP A 109 -23.96 6.82 1.34
CA ASP A 109 -25.39 6.82 1.64
C ASP A 109 -25.66 5.80 2.75
N LEU A 110 -25.98 6.30 3.95
CA LEU A 110 -26.30 5.48 5.11
C LEU A 110 -27.80 5.52 5.45
N ASN A 111 -28.65 5.99 4.53
CA ASN A 111 -30.10 5.95 4.74
C ASN A 111 -30.63 4.51 4.50
N PRO A 112 -31.11 3.79 5.53
CA PRO A 112 -31.61 2.42 5.36
C PRO A 112 -32.86 2.35 4.48
N GLU A 113 -33.60 3.45 4.32
CA GLU A 113 -34.78 3.49 3.44
C GLU A 113 -34.42 3.33 1.95
N ASN A 114 -33.17 3.59 1.57
CA ASN A 114 -32.69 3.42 0.20
C ASN A 114 -32.34 1.95 -0.13
N LEU A 115 -32.39 1.04 0.86
CA LEU A 115 -32.11 -0.38 0.68
C LEU A 115 -33.36 -1.13 0.18
N GLN A 116 -33.28 -1.69 -1.02
CA GLN A 116 -34.40 -2.39 -1.66
C GLN A 116 -34.43 -3.88 -1.30
N ASN A 117 -35.64 -4.45 -1.21
CA ASN A 117 -35.89 -5.89 -0.97
C ASN A 117 -35.42 -6.42 0.41
N CYS A 118 -35.36 -5.56 1.43
CA CYS A 118 -35.30 -6.01 2.82
C CYS A 118 -36.68 -6.43 3.32
N THR A 119 -37.11 -7.62 2.92
CA THR A 119 -38.30 -8.33 3.43
C THR A 119 -37.90 -9.70 3.92
#